data_AF-A0A0R3L642-F1
#
_entry.id   AF-A0A0R3L642-F1
#
_cell.length_a   1.000
_cell.length_b   1.000
_cell.length_c   1.000
_cell.angle_alpha   90.00
_cell.angle_beta   90.00
_cell.angle_gamma   90.00
#
_symmetry.space_group_name_H-M   'P 1'
#
loop_
_entity.id
_entity.type
_entity.pdbx_description
1 polymer ?
#
loop_
_entity_poly.entity_id
_entity_poly.type
_entity_poly.pdbx_seq_one_letter_code
_entity_poly.pdbx_strand_id
1 'polypeptide(L)'
;MDHIENDPRELERKIEQANRLANRVTDRTTVQRLRQFVEDLKAGLRQHLAARRTKEEIRARARELWEQNGRPEGRDLEFWLQAETEITGRNRD
;
A
#
# COMPACT_ATOMS: atom_id res chain seq x y z
N MET A 1 -40.41 -16.17 29.78
CA MET A 1 -39.45 -17.21 29.39
C MET A 1 -38.39 -16.50 28.58
N ASP A 2 -37.49 -15.82 29.28
CA ASP A 2 -36.52 -14.89 28.71
C ASP A 2 -35.27 -14.99 29.58
N HIS A 3 -34.09 -14.85 28.96
CA HIS A 3 -32.74 -14.87 29.55
C HIS A 3 -32.06 -16.25 29.69
N ILE A 4 -31.82 -16.94 28.57
CA ILE A 4 -30.74 -17.95 28.47
C ILE A 4 -29.86 -17.65 27.24
N GLU A 5 -29.35 -16.42 27.14
CA GLU A 5 -28.40 -16.08 26.06
C GLU A 5 -27.07 -15.49 26.55
N ASN A 6 -26.90 -15.29 27.86
CA ASN A 6 -25.65 -14.75 28.42
C ASN A 6 -25.43 -15.21 29.87
N ASP A 7 -25.33 -16.52 30.11
CA ASP A 7 -24.76 -16.97 31.39
C ASP A 7 -23.27 -16.56 31.42
N PRO A 8 -22.82 -15.75 32.40
CA PRO A 8 -21.47 -15.23 32.43
C PRO A 8 -20.42 -16.35 32.44
N ARG A 9 -20.75 -17.52 32.99
CA ARG A 9 -19.85 -18.69 33.03
C ARG A 9 -19.68 -19.35 31.67
N GLU A 10 -20.65 -19.22 30.77
CA GLU A 10 -20.52 -19.68 29.39
C GLU A 10 -19.64 -18.74 28.57
N LEU A 11 -19.76 -17.42 28.80
CA LEU A 11 -18.85 -16.44 28.20
C LEU A 11 -17.40 -16.69 28.64
N GLU A 12 -17.17 -16.92 29.93
CA GLU A 12 -15.84 -17.24 30.48
C GLU A 12 -15.24 -18.50 29.83
N ARG A 13 -16.04 -19.57 29.69
CA ARG A 13 -15.58 -20.79 29.01
C ARG A 13 -15.26 -20.57 27.54
N LYS A 14 -16.05 -19.77 26.82
CA LYS A 14 -15.78 -19.41 25.42
C LYS A 14 -14.52 -18.56 25.30
N ILE A 15 -14.27 -17.63 26.24
CA ILE A 15 -13.06 -16.80 26.29
C ILE A 15 -11.82 -17.65 26.60
N GLU A 16 -11.91 -18.62 27.51
CA GLU A 16 -10.81 -19.53 27.82
C GLU A 16 -10.47 -20.43 26.62
N GLN A 17 -11.50 -20.97 25.94
CA GLN A 17 -11.32 -21.77 24.73
C GLN A 17 -10.70 -20.96 23.58
N ALA A 18 -11.18 -19.73 23.36
CA ALA A 18 -10.62 -18.82 22.38
C ALA A 18 -9.15 -18.46 22.71
N ASN A 19 -8.82 -18.23 23.99
CA ASN A 19 -7.44 -17.98 24.42
C ASN A 19 -6.54 -19.21 24.27
N ARG A 20 -7.03 -20.43 24.55
CA ARG A 20 -6.28 -21.67 24.29
C ARG A 20 -5.99 -21.87 22.81
N LEU A 21 -6.96 -21.59 21.95
CA LEU A 21 -6.78 -21.67 20.49
C LEU A 21 -5.84 -20.58 20.00
N ALA A 22 -5.97 -19.34 20.48
CA ALA A 22 -5.06 -18.25 20.16
C ALA A 22 -3.62 -18.56 20.60
N ASN A 23 -3.44 -19.15 21.79
CA ASN A 23 -2.13 -19.53 22.30
C ASN A 23 -1.52 -20.73 21.54
N ARG A 24 -2.36 -21.63 20.99
CA ARG A 24 -1.94 -22.73 20.09
C ARG A 24 -1.68 -22.26 18.65
N VAL A 25 -2.27 -21.14 18.24
CA VAL A 25 -2.01 -20.42 16.97
C VAL A 25 -0.74 -19.55 17.06
N THR A 26 -0.14 -19.41 18.25
CA THR A 26 1.22 -18.89 18.44
C THR A 26 2.31 -19.88 18.01
N ASP A 27 2.02 -20.79 17.09
CA ASP A 27 3.07 -21.51 16.38
C ASP A 27 3.97 -20.44 15.75
N ARG A 28 5.25 -20.40 16.13
CA ARG A 28 6.24 -19.41 15.68
C ARG A 28 6.17 -19.22 14.15
N THR A 29 5.83 -20.30 13.45
CA THR A 29 5.54 -20.39 12.03
C THR A 29 4.40 -19.48 11.56
N THR A 30 3.27 -19.41 12.28
CA THR A 30 2.11 -18.57 11.92
C THR A 30 2.42 -17.09 12.08
N VAL A 31 3.07 -16.72 13.19
CA VAL A 31 3.51 -15.34 13.41
C VAL A 31 4.57 -14.93 12.37
N GLN A 32 5.49 -15.83 12.02
CA GLN A 32 6.47 -15.59 10.96
C GLN A 32 5.82 -15.43 9.58
N ARG A 33 4.84 -16.26 9.23
CA ARG A 33 4.08 -16.14 7.98
C ARG A 33 3.33 -14.82 7.90
N LEU A 34 2.68 -14.40 8.99
CA LEU A 34 1.98 -13.12 9.05
C LEU A 34 2.96 -11.95 8.89
N ARG A 35 4.13 -12.01 9.55
CA ARG A 35 5.18 -10.99 9.36
C ARG A 35 5.68 -10.94 7.93
N GLN A 36 5.94 -12.10 7.32
CA GLN A 36 6.36 -12.18 5.91
C GLN A 36 5.31 -11.59 4.97
N PHE A 37 4.04 -11.87 5.23
CA PHE A 37 2.93 -11.31 4.47
C PHE A 37 2.81 -9.79 4.64
N VAL A 38 2.99 -9.27 5.86
CA VAL A 38 3.01 -7.81 6.09
C VAL A 38 4.18 -7.13 5.37
N GLU A 39 5.36 -7.76 5.33
CA GLU A 39 6.50 -7.23 4.58
C GLU A 39 6.26 -7.26 3.06
N ASP A 40 5.60 -8.29 2.54
CA ASP A 40 5.17 -8.36 1.14
C ASP A 40 4.17 -7.25 0.79
N LEU A 41 3.15 -7.04 1.64
CA LEU A 41 2.20 -5.94 1.48
C LEU A 41 2.88 -4.57 1.52
N LYS A 42 3.84 -4.37 2.42
CA LYS A 42 4.63 -3.12 2.47
C LYS A 42 5.46 -2.95 1.20
N ALA A 43 6.07 -4.02 0.67
CA ALA A 43 6.84 -3.96 -0.56
C ALA A 43 5.95 -3.58 -1.75
N GLY A 44 4.78 -4.22 -1.88
CA GLY A 44 3.79 -3.86 -2.90
C GLY A 44 3.32 -2.41 -2.77
N LEU A 45 3.01 -1.96 -1.55
CA LEU A 45 2.61 -0.57 -1.30
C LEU A 45 3.72 0.42 -1.66
N ARG A 46 4.97 0.14 -1.30
CA ARG A 46 6.13 0.96 -1.68
C ARG A 46 6.27 1.06 -3.19
N GLN A 47 6.13 -0.05 -3.92
CA GLN A 47 6.19 -0.06 -5.38
C GLN A 47 5.06 0.78 -6.00
N HIS A 48 3.83 0.64 -5.51
CA HIS A 48 2.70 1.44 -5.99
C HIS A 48 2.86 2.93 -5.68
N LEU A 49 3.33 3.28 -4.49
CA LEU A 49 3.57 4.67 -4.10
C LEU A 49 4.72 5.28 -4.90
N ALA A 50 5.81 4.54 -5.13
CA ALA A 50 6.91 4.97 -6.00
C ALA A 50 6.41 5.24 -7.42
N ALA A 51 5.62 4.33 -8.00
CA ALA A 51 5.04 4.53 -9.32
C ALA A 51 4.10 5.74 -9.40
N ARG A 52 3.33 6.03 -8.35
CA ARG A 52 2.50 7.25 -8.27
C ARG A 52 3.37 8.50 -8.20
N ARG A 53 4.38 8.50 -7.33
CA ARG A 53 5.32 9.62 -7.19
C ARG A 53 6.03 9.94 -8.51
N THR A 54 6.55 8.93 -9.20
CA THR A 54 7.18 9.10 -10.52
C THR A 54 6.22 9.74 -11.53
N LYS A 55 4.95 9.29 -11.59
CA LYS A 55 3.94 9.89 -12.47
C LYS A 55 3.63 11.35 -12.11
N GLU A 56 3.59 11.67 -10.83
CA GLU A 56 3.37 13.04 -10.34
C GLU A 56 4.53 13.96 -10.71
N GLU A 57 5.78 13.48 -10.57
CA GLU A 57 6.99 14.20 -10.96
C GLU A 57 7.03 14.45 -12.48
N ILE A 58 6.71 13.43 -13.29
CA ILE A 58 6.59 13.57 -14.76
C ILE A 58 5.54 14.63 -15.10
N ARG A 59 4.37 14.61 -14.45
CA ARG A 59 3.31 15.60 -14.70
C ARG A 59 3.73 17.01 -14.28
N ALA A 60 4.43 17.16 -13.16
CA ALA A 60 4.94 18.45 -12.73
C ALA A 60 5.97 18.99 -13.73
N ARG A 61 6.92 18.15 -14.15
CA ARG A 61 7.97 18.52 -15.09
C ARG A 61 7.42 18.82 -16.49
N ALA A 62 6.48 18.02 -16.99
CA ALA A 62 5.82 18.26 -18.27
C ALA A 62 5.09 19.61 -18.30
N ARG A 63 4.39 19.96 -17.21
CA ARG A 63 3.73 21.27 -17.07
C ARG A 63 4.74 22.40 -17.04
N GLU A 64 5.82 22.26 -16.27
CA GLU A 64 6.87 23.27 -16.20
C GLU A 64 7.53 23.52 -17.56
N LEU A 65 7.80 22.45 -18.33
CA LEU A 65 8.32 22.54 -19.69
C LEU A 65 7.31 23.22 -20.63
N TRP A 66 6.04 22.86 -20.54
CA TRP A 66 4.96 23.47 -21.34
C TRP A 66 4.81 24.97 -21.04
N GLU A 67 4.86 25.37 -19.78
CA GLU A 67 4.78 26.77 -19.35
C GLU A 67 6.01 27.58 -19.80
N GLN A 68 7.22 27.02 -19.66
CA GLN A 68 8.45 27.66 -20.14
C GLN A 68 8.46 27.90 -21.66
N ASN A 69 7.81 27.03 -22.43
CA ASN A 69 7.70 27.14 -23.89
C ASN A 69 6.55 28.05 -24.35
N GLY A 70 5.86 28.73 -23.42
CA GLY A 70 4.79 29.66 -23.74
C GLY A 70 3.44 28.97 -24.03
N ARG A 71 3.24 27.76 -23.50
CA ARG A 71 1.99 26.99 -23.60
C ARG A 71 1.53 26.73 -25.05
N PRO A 72 2.40 26.15 -25.90
CA PRO A 72 2.02 25.82 -27.27
C PRO A 72 0.89 24.77 -27.27
N GLU A 73 -0.20 25.08 -27.96
CA GLU A 73 -1.35 24.18 -28.10
C GLU A 73 -0.97 22.98 -28.99
N GLY A 74 -1.25 21.75 -28.53
CA GLY A 74 -1.03 20.53 -29.31
C GLY A 74 0.37 19.91 -29.19
N ARG A 75 1.27 20.50 -28.39
CA ARG A 75 2.60 19.93 -28.09
C ARG A 75 2.74 19.36 -26.68
N ASP A 76 1.63 19.31 -25.94
CA ASP A 76 1.57 18.79 -24.56
C ASP A 76 2.13 17.36 -24.43
N LEU A 77 1.88 16.53 -25.44
CA LEU A 77 2.37 15.14 -25.48
C LEU A 77 3.90 15.06 -25.62
N GLU A 78 4.51 15.94 -26.41
CA GLU A 78 5.97 15.98 -26.58
C GLU A 78 6.65 16.36 -25.26
N PHE A 79 6.12 17.35 -24.53
CA PHE A 79 6.63 17.72 -23.21
C PHE A 79 6.40 16.63 -22.17
N TRP A 80 5.31 15.89 -22.27
CA TRP A 80 5.05 14.75 -21.38
C TRP A 80 6.04 13.60 -21.60
N LEU A 81 6.31 13.22 -22.85
CA LEU A 81 7.31 12.19 -23.20
C LEU A 81 8.74 12.61 -22.84
N GLN A 82 9.07 13.89 -23.01
CA GLN A 82 10.37 14.44 -22.61
C GLN A 82 10.55 14.37 -21.09
N ALA A 83 9.53 14.77 -20.32
CA ALA A 83 9.54 14.66 -18.87
C ALA A 83 9.61 13.21 -18.38
N GLU A 84 8.89 12.29 -19.03
CA GLU A 84 8.95 10.85 -18.73
C GLU A 84 10.37 10.31 -18.90
N THR A 85 11.03 10.66 -20.00
CA THR A 85 12.40 10.23 -20.30
C THR A 85 13.39 10.78 -19.28
N GLU A 86 13.27 12.06 -18.91
CA GLU A 86 14.15 12.72 -17.94
C GLU A 86 14.05 12.08 -16.55
N ILE A 87 12.82 11.80 -16.07
CA ILE A 87 12.57 11.23 -14.75
C ILE A 87 12.86 9.73 -14.69
N THR A 88 12.48 8.97 -15.71
CA THR A 88 12.75 7.52 -15.78
C THR A 88 14.24 7.23 -15.96
N GLY A 89 14.96 8.07 -16.72
CA GLY A 89 16.41 8.00 -16.85
C GLY A 89 17.12 8.27 -15.52
N ARG A 90 16.70 9.30 -14.78
CA ARG A 90 17.26 9.63 -13.45
C ARG A 90 17.03 8.53 -12.40
N ASN A 91 15.91 7.82 -12.47
CA ASN A 91 15.58 6.76 -11.50
C ASN A 91 16.31 5.42 -11.79
N ARG A 92 17.05 5.34 -12.90
CA ARG A 92 17.76 4.13 -13.35
C ARG A 92 19.29 4.23 -13.16
N ASP A 93 19.80 5.39 -12.76
CA ASP A 93 21.20 5.67 -12.38
C ASP A 93 21.36 5.61 -10.85
#